data_AF-A0A395J8I4-F1
#
_entry.id   AF-A0A395J8I4-F1
#
_cell.length_a   1.000
_cell.length_b   1.000
_cell.length_c   1.000
_cell.angle_alpha   90.00
_cell.angle_beta   90.00
_cell.angle_gamma   90.00
#
_symmetry.space_group_name_H-M   'P 1'
#
loop_
_entity.id
_entity.type
_entity.pdbx_description
1 polymer ?
#
loop_
_entity_poly.entity_id
_entity_poly.type
_entity_poly.pdbx_seq_one_letter_code
_entity_poly.pdbx_strand_id
1 'polypeptide(L)' 'MYKTPLGEWPNDPNLKELGKWNLLQFDVGLEGFAVQLLTNVMGMSLPEVQLFCAQVRAAARDGRAHSYYLHKLVYAQKPS' A
#
# COMPACT_ATOMS: atom_id res chain seq x y z
N MET A 1 17.75 -2.85 2.61
CA MET A 1 16.32 -2.51 2.47
C MET A 1 15.52 -3.68 3.02
N TYR A 2 14.50 -3.42 3.82
CA TYR A 2 13.64 -4.43 4.42
C TYR A 2 12.41 -4.65 3.53
N LYS A 3 12.06 -5.92 3.29
CA LYS A 3 10.88 -6.29 2.49
C LYS A 3 9.67 -6.35 3.41
N THR A 4 8.77 -5.38 3.27
CA THR A 4 7.50 -5.34 3.99
C THR A 4 6.41 -5.95 3.10
N PRO A 5 5.83 -7.11 3.46
CA PRO A 5 4.75 -7.73 2.69
C PRO A 5 3.55 -6.80 2.56
N LEU A 6 2.86 -6.87 1.42
CA LEU A 6 1.51 -6.30 1.27
C LEU A 6 0.51 -7.45 1.31
N GLY A 7 -0.13 -7.65 2.46
CA GLY A 7 -1.08 -8.75 2.69
C GLY A 7 -0.50 -9.96 3.43
N GLU A 8 -1.32 -11.00 3.55
CA GLU A 8 -1.14 -12.11 4.50
C GLU A 8 -0.42 -13.35 3.93
N TRP A 9 0.12 -13.25 2.72
CA TRP A 9 0.77 -14.36 2.03
C TRP A 9 2.02 -14.96 2.72
N PRO A 10 2.79 -14.24 3.59
CA PRO A 10 3.94 -14.85 4.26
C PRO A 10 3.54 -15.97 5.24
N ASN A 11 4.37 -17.00 5.34
CA ASN A 11 4.19 -18.06 6.35
C ASN A 11 4.63 -17.64 7.75
N ASP A 12 5.61 -16.75 7.86
CA ASP A 12 6.10 -16.22 9.13
C ASP A 12 4.98 -15.40 9.83
N PRO A 13 4.62 -15.72 11.10
CA PRO A 13 3.53 -15.04 11.81
C PRO A 13 3.73 -13.53 11.96
N ASN A 14 4.97 -13.07 12.21
CA ASN A 14 5.29 -11.66 12.39
C ASN A 14 5.18 -10.92 11.05
N LEU A 15 5.68 -11.52 9.96
CA LEU A 15 5.57 -10.93 8.62
C LEU A 15 4.12 -10.91 8.13
N LYS A 16 3.32 -11.91 8.49
CA LYS A 16 1.89 -11.95 8.18
C LYS A 16 1.14 -10.84 8.89
N GLU A 17 1.39 -10.63 10.18
CA GLU A 17 0.80 -9.52 10.93
C GLU A 17 1.23 -8.17 10.36
N LEU A 18 2.52 -7.98 10.10
CA LEU A 18 3.03 -6.77 9.45
C LEU A 18 2.36 -6.53 8.09
N GLY A 19 2.16 -7.59 7.30
CA GLY A 19 1.48 -7.53 6.02
C GLY A 19 0.02 -7.12 6.10
N LYS A 20 -0.71 -7.52 7.16
CA LYS A 20 -2.08 -7.04 7.45
C LYS A 20 -2.10 -5.54 7.69
N TRP A 21 -1.23 -5.06 8.56
CA TRP A 21 -1.13 -3.63 8.87
C TRP A 21 -0.75 -2.80 7.66
N ASN A 22 0.19 -3.28 6.85
CA ASN A 22 0.59 -2.60 5.62
C ASN A 22 -0.53 -2.59 4.56
N LEU A 23 -1.29 -3.68 4.43
CA LEU A 23 -2.46 -3.71 3.54
C LEU A 23 -3.54 -2.71 3.98
N LEU A 24 -3.81 -2.62 5.29
CA LEU A 24 -4.73 -1.62 5.84
C LEU A 24 -4.25 -0.19 5.57
N GLN A 25 -2.96 0.09 5.82
CA GLN A 25 -2.36 1.39 5.54
C GLN A 25 -2.51 1.76 4.06
N PHE A 26 -2.26 0.82 3.16
CA PHE A 26 -2.41 1.01 1.72
C PHE A 26 -3.87 1.31 1.34
N ASP A 27 -4.81 0.51 1.82
CA ASP A 27 -6.24 0.65 1.49
C ASP A 27 -6.82 2.01 1.90
N VAL A 28 -6.42 2.50 3.08
CA VAL A 28 -6.84 3.80 3.63
C VAL A 28 -6.12 4.95 2.90
N GLY A 29 -4.83 4.78 2.57
CA GLY A 29 -4.02 5.84 1.96
C GLY A 29 -4.19 6.02 0.45
N LEU A 30 -4.67 5.00 -0.26
CA LEU A 30 -4.69 4.97 -1.73
C LEU A 30 -5.38 6.18 -2.36
N GLU A 31 -6.58 6.52 -1.89
CA GLU A 31 -7.34 7.63 -2.47
C GLU A 31 -6.76 9.01 -2.13
N GLY A 32 -6.00 9.11 -1.02
CA GLY A 32 -5.50 10.39 -0.50
C GLY A 32 -4.62 11.16 -1.49
N PHE A 33 -3.87 10.46 -2.35
CA PHE A 33 -3.07 11.08 -3.41
C PHE A 33 -3.61 10.80 -4.81
N ALA A 34 -4.29 9.66 -5.00
CA ALA A 34 -4.75 9.24 -6.32
C ALA A 34 -5.74 10.25 -6.93
N VAL A 35 -6.67 10.80 -6.13
CA VAL A 35 -7.64 11.77 -6.65
C VAL A 35 -6.95 13.01 -7.19
N GLN A 36 -6.05 13.64 -6.42
CA GLN A 36 -5.39 14.87 -6.85
C GLN A 36 -4.48 14.64 -8.07
N LEU A 37 -3.68 13.57 -8.06
CA LEU A 37 -2.75 13.29 -9.15
C LEU A 37 -3.48 12.89 -10.44
N LEU A 38 -4.44 11.97 -10.35
CA LEU A 38 -5.08 11.42 -11.54
C LEU A 38 -6.08 12.41 -12.16
N THR A 39 -6.73 13.26 -11.38
CA THR A 39 -7.62 14.29 -11.95
C THR A 39 -6.83 15.45 -12.55
N ASN A 40 -5.84 16.01 -11.83
CA ASN A 40 -5.16 17.22 -12.28
C ASN A 40 -4.00 16.98 -13.24
N VAL A 41 -3.31 15.85 -13.14
CA VAL A 41 -2.16 15.53 -14.01
C VAL A 41 -2.58 14.63 -15.17
N MET A 42 -3.39 13.60 -14.89
CA MET A 42 -3.81 12.62 -15.90
C MET A 42 -5.15 12.97 -16.56
N GLY A 43 -5.85 14.02 -16.11
CA GLY A 43 -7.12 14.47 -16.69
C GLY A 43 -8.30 13.50 -16.51
N MET A 44 -8.18 12.53 -15.61
CA MET A 44 -9.26 11.56 -15.35
C MET A 44 -10.42 12.23 -14.61
N SER A 45 -11.63 11.78 -14.87
CA SER A 45 -12.79 12.17 -14.07
C SER A 45 -12.76 11.52 -12.68
N LEU A 46 -13.40 12.14 -11.69
CA LEU A 46 -13.47 11.59 -10.34
C LEU A 46 -14.06 10.15 -10.30
N PRO A 47 -15.15 9.83 -11.03
CA PRO A 47 -15.67 8.46 -11.07
C PRO A 47 -14.67 7.44 -11.64
N GLU A 48 -13.91 7.81 -12.68
CA GLU A 48 -12.88 6.94 -13.25
C GLU A 48 -11.76 6.67 -12.24
N VAL A 49 -11.35 7.69 -11.47
CA VAL A 49 -10.34 7.52 -10.42
C VAL A 49 -10.85 6.61 -9.30
N GLN A 50 -12.11 6.76 -8.88
CA GLN A 50 -12.70 5.88 -7.87
C GLN A 50 -12.77 4.43 -8.34
N LEU A 51 -13.16 4.20 -9.60
CA LEU A 51 -13.17 2.87 -10.21
C LEU A 51 -11.75 2.28 -10.27
N PHE A 52 -10.76 3.08 -10.66
CA PHE A 52 -9.36 2.67 -10.69
C PHE A 52 -8.86 2.29 -9.28
N CYS A 53 -9.15 3.11 -8.26
CA CYS A 53 -8.81 2.81 -6.87
C CYS A 53 -9.46 1.50 -6.40
N ALA A 54 -10.72 1.23 -6.78
CA ALA A 54 -11.38 -0.02 -6.45
C ALA A 54 -10.68 -1.25 -7.06
N GLN A 55 -10.25 -1.15 -8.33
CA GLN A 55 -9.50 -2.21 -9.01
C GLN A 55 -8.14 -2.45 -8.35
N VAL A 56 -7.43 -1.38 -7.99
CA VAL A 56 -6.15 -1.44 -7.29
C VAL A 56 -6.29 -2.13 -5.92
N ARG A 57 -7.32 -1.79 -5.14
CA ARG A 57 -7.60 -2.47 -3.86
C ARG A 57 -7.88 -3.95 -4.05
N ALA A 58 -8.67 -4.31 -5.06
CA ALA A 58 -8.96 -5.71 -5.37
C ALA A 58 -7.67 -6.48 -5.70
N ALA A 59 -6.78 -5.88 -6.49
CA ALA A 59 -5.48 -6.48 -6.82
C ALA A 59 -4.54 -6.58 -5.61
N ALA A 60 -4.50 -5.57 -4.74
CA ALA A 60 -3.66 -5.58 -3.54
C ALA A 60 -4.10 -6.62 -2.49
N ARG A 61 -5.41 -6.92 -2.43
CA ARG A 61 -5.99 -7.95 -1.56
C ARG A 61 -5.86 -9.35 -2.12
N ASP A 62 -5.52 -9.51 -3.39
CA ASP A 62 -5.29 -10.80 -4.01
C ASP A 62 -3.97 -11.40 -3.53
N GLY A 63 -4.05 -12.35 -2.59
CA GLY A 63 -2.90 -13.02 -1.99
C GLY A 63 -2.08 -13.89 -2.96
N ARG A 64 -2.52 -14.05 -4.22
CA ARG A 64 -1.72 -14.73 -5.26
C ARG A 64 -0.52 -13.91 -5.71
N ALA A 65 -0.61 -12.58 -5.61
CA ALA A 65 0.51 -11.69 -5.84
C ALA A 65 1.28 -11.51 -4.53
N HIS A 66 2.51 -12.04 -4.46
CA HIS A 66 3.40 -11.86 -3.31
C HIS A 66 4.06 -10.47 -3.29
N SER A 67 3.23 -9.44 -3.36
CA SER A 67 3.63 -8.04 -3.42
C SER A 67 4.28 -7.59 -2.10
N TYR A 68 5.27 -6.71 -2.20
CA TYR A 68 5.98 -6.14 -1.05
C TYR A 68 6.53 -4.74 -1.36
N TYR A 69 6.72 -3.93 -0.31
CA TYR A 69 7.47 -2.69 -0.37
C TYR A 69 8.91 -2.88 0.09
N LEU A 70 9.82 -2.08 -0.48
CA LEU A 70 11.21 -2.00 -0.04
C LEU A 70 11.36 -0.77 0.87
N HIS A 71 11.34 -1.00 2.18
CA HIS A 71 11.55 0.08 3.15
C HIS A 71 13.04 0.23 3.49
N LYS A 72 13.48 1.47 3.65
CA LYS A 72 14.75 1.77 4.34
C LYS A 72 14.45 1.89 5.83
N LEU A 73 15.10 1.06 6.63
CA LEU A 73 15.00 1.12 8.08
C LEU A 73 16.08 2.05 8.60
N VAL A 74 15.66 3.12 9.28
CA VAL A 74 16.55 4.12 9.86
C VAL A 74 16.25 4.21 11.34
N TYR A 75 17.28 4.06 12.15
CA TYR A 75 17.19 4.21 13.61
C TYR A 75 17.81 5.56 13.98
N ALA A 76 17.07 6.37 14.74
CA ALA A 76 17.54 7.64 15.25
C ALA A 76 17.46 7.65 16.78
N GLN A 77 18.45 8.25 17.42
CA GLN A 77 18.48 8.47 18.86
C GLN A 77 18.28 9.97 19.12
N LYS A 78 17.40 10.30 20.07
CA LYS A 78 17.21 11.70 20.48
C LYS A 78 18.56 12.24 21.00
N PRO A 79 19.04 13.39 20.51
CA PRO A 79 20.25 14.01 21.06
C PRO A 79 20.03 14.40 22.52
N SER A 80 21.10 14.33 23.31
CA SER A 80 21.12 14.66 24.75
C SER A 80 20.62 16.07 25.04
#